data_AF-A0A0C3D2C0-F1
#
_entry.id   AF-A0A0C3D2C0-F1
#
_cell.length_a   1.000
_cell.length_b   1.000
_cell.length_c   1.000
_cell.angle_alpha   90.00
_cell.angle_beta   90.00
_cell.angle_gamma   90.00
#
_symmetry.space_group_name_H-M   'P 1'
#
loop_
_entity.id
_entity.type
_entity.pdbx_description
1 polymer ?
#
loop_
_entity_poly.entity_id
_entity_poly.type
_entity_poly.pdbx_seq_one_letter_code
_entity_poly.pdbx_strand_id
1 'polypeptide(L)'
;METVTSSLSPYLLQRRGGQVGRNGDQAEHTVRRLYGAIFAAPSENFPLSPEMTTWGRFLTRQITAFSPNYFEPILPVLEYLRDGQASAFELFLEVSTILRDSVWHVTTIDDVAETLYTKRHVASAEIKSATQHEVRQAIFAVIGLLTMLYTPSPAITAGSFTLLIPDGMNSIRRQEPCNKSRNTLSSFLRGFGKLIPLSTIELSGESMEQRDKGELIVSKLSYFSLRHISDMRISWTNDLSSHLFFNEKTHVLVLFRLPSFCYFHIQNHDQASVFRYAVESLCTQLNIDYDDKKDSCRMFLDEVLLSYRIIFGHESGSRRLFKSTQRKKAADGGITDQFLNRLCGSAIIDSHGPLDIRLGGSTGVYSKEDFPIFGGRMMILQSFSTRQRPSKLLEFWRDRRNPLAFLNLWSVIFFGIITILLSALQLLVGVIQLVVAYEQLSQGQSQSPSPSHG
;
A
#
# COMPACT_ATOMS: atom_id res chain seq x y z
N MET A 1 -7.28 -64.13 35.25
CA MET A 1 -6.61 -63.56 34.07
C MET A 1 -6.71 -62.06 34.24
N GLU A 2 -5.69 -61.52 34.91
CA GLU A 2 -5.73 -60.22 35.59
C GLU A 2 -5.26 -59.08 34.69
N THR A 3 -5.90 -57.94 34.95
CA THR A 3 -5.69 -56.59 34.48
C THR A 3 -4.28 -56.05 34.72
N VAL A 4 -3.69 -55.42 33.70
CA VAL A 4 -2.54 -54.52 33.85
C VAL A 4 -2.93 -53.13 33.34
N THR A 5 -3.06 -52.19 34.26
CA THR A 5 -3.21 -50.75 34.02
C THR A 5 -1.82 -50.12 33.93
N SER A 6 -1.44 -49.56 32.77
CA SER A 6 -0.23 -48.74 32.64
C SER A 6 -0.58 -47.25 32.79
N SER A 7 -0.11 -46.65 33.88
CA SER A 7 -0.12 -45.22 34.13
C SER A 7 0.83 -44.47 33.18
N LEU A 8 0.28 -43.64 32.30
CA LEU A 8 1.04 -42.63 31.56
C LEU A 8 1.19 -41.37 32.42
N SER A 9 2.44 -40.98 32.63
CA SER A 9 2.91 -39.87 33.46
C SER A 9 2.44 -38.48 32.95
N PRO A 10 1.98 -37.56 33.83
CA PRO A 10 1.56 -36.20 33.44
C PRO A 10 2.70 -35.25 33.02
N TYR A 11 3.96 -35.68 33.08
CA TYR A 11 5.11 -34.76 33.00
C TYR A 11 5.50 -34.28 31.60
N LEU A 12 4.84 -34.73 30.53
CA LEU A 12 5.21 -34.36 29.15
C LEU A 12 4.34 -33.27 28.50
N LEU A 13 3.27 -32.80 29.16
CA LEU A 13 2.43 -31.72 28.64
C LEU A 13 2.79 -30.32 29.16
N GLN A 14 3.69 -30.20 30.14
CA GLN A 14 4.03 -28.90 30.75
C GLN A 14 5.28 -28.23 30.17
N ARG A 15 6.05 -28.90 29.30
CA ARG A 15 7.27 -28.34 28.70
C ARG A 15 7.08 -27.54 27.42
N ARG A 16 5.90 -27.59 26.80
CA ARG A 16 5.59 -26.84 25.55
C ARG A 16 4.92 -25.48 25.79
N GLY A 17 4.35 -25.24 26.98
CA GLY A 17 3.72 -23.96 27.34
C GLY A 17 4.70 -22.88 27.82
N GLY A 18 5.82 -23.27 28.46
CA GLY A 18 6.77 -22.31 29.05
C GLY A 18 7.68 -21.58 28.06
N GLN A 19 7.97 -22.18 26.90
CA GLN A 19 8.84 -21.57 25.88
C GLN A 19 8.10 -20.59 24.95
N VAL A 20 6.79 -20.81 24.74
CA VAL A 20 5.95 -19.94 23.90
C VAL A 20 5.63 -18.63 24.61
N GLY A 21 5.39 -18.66 25.93
CA GLY A 21 5.20 -17.44 26.74
C GLY A 21 6.45 -16.55 26.78
N ARG A 22 7.62 -17.15 27.05
CA ARG A 22 8.89 -16.42 27.18
C ARG A 22 9.33 -15.68 25.91
N ASN A 23 9.08 -16.26 24.74
CA ASN A 23 9.38 -15.63 23.45
C ASN A 23 8.37 -14.51 23.10
N GLY A 24 7.13 -14.62 23.55
CA GLY A 24 6.12 -13.57 23.38
C GLY A 24 6.49 -12.32 24.16
N ASP A 25 6.82 -12.50 25.44
CA ASP A 25 7.16 -11.40 26.35
C ASP A 25 8.41 -10.63 25.88
N GLN A 26 9.43 -11.34 25.40
CA GLN A 26 10.66 -10.72 24.87
C GLN A 26 10.39 -9.92 23.59
N ALA A 27 9.55 -10.43 22.69
CA ALA A 27 9.20 -9.75 21.45
C ALA A 27 8.40 -8.47 21.74
N GLU A 28 7.45 -8.53 22.68
CA GLU A 28 6.70 -7.34 23.09
C GLU A 28 7.59 -6.30 23.76
N HIS A 29 8.48 -6.70 24.66
CA HIS A 29 9.44 -5.80 25.30
C HIS A 29 10.32 -5.08 24.26
N THR A 30 10.84 -5.82 23.29
CA THR A 30 11.63 -5.27 22.17
C THR A 30 10.83 -4.22 21.40
N VAL A 31 9.56 -4.51 21.11
CA VAL A 31 8.67 -3.60 20.41
C VAL A 31 8.39 -2.33 21.25
N ARG A 32 8.16 -2.45 22.56
CA ARG A 32 7.97 -1.28 23.46
C ARG A 32 9.20 -0.37 23.47
N ARG A 33 10.40 -0.95 23.56
CA ARG A 33 11.66 -0.18 23.52
C ARG A 33 11.81 0.59 22.21
N LEU A 34 11.48 -0.05 21.08
CA LEU A 34 11.49 0.59 19.78
C LEU A 34 10.54 1.79 19.73
N TYR A 35 9.32 1.65 20.25
CA TYR A 35 8.38 2.76 20.35
C TYR A 35 8.87 3.89 21.24
N GLY A 36 9.47 3.58 22.40
CA GLY A 36 10.05 4.58 23.28
C GLY A 36 11.23 5.34 22.67
N ALA A 37 11.94 4.76 21.71
CA ALA A 37 12.99 5.46 20.97
C ALA A 37 12.47 6.32 19.82
N ILE A 38 11.39 5.88 19.15
CA ILE A 38 10.82 6.59 17.99
C ILE A 38 9.88 7.73 18.42
N PHE A 39 9.13 7.53 19.50
CA PHE A 39 8.16 8.46 20.05
C PHE A 39 8.62 8.91 21.43
N ALA A 40 8.33 10.15 21.80
CA ALA A 40 8.52 10.64 23.16
C ALA A 40 7.39 10.15 24.09
N ALA A 41 7.14 8.83 24.14
CA ALA A 41 6.02 8.26 24.88
C ALA A 41 6.34 8.16 26.39
N PRO A 42 5.43 8.61 27.28
CA PRO A 42 5.61 8.49 28.72
C PRO A 42 5.14 7.10 29.19
N SER A 43 6.05 6.35 29.83
CA SER A 43 5.90 5.03 30.50
C SER A 43 6.22 3.78 29.68
N GLU A 44 6.99 2.85 30.29
CA GLU A 44 7.39 1.55 29.71
C GLU A 44 6.24 0.54 29.57
N ASN A 45 5.05 0.85 30.10
CA ASN A 45 3.95 -0.11 30.27
C ASN A 45 2.68 0.21 29.47
N PHE A 46 2.78 0.99 28.39
CA PHE A 46 1.61 1.27 27.55
C PHE A 46 1.12 -0.01 26.81
N PRO A 47 -0.20 -0.13 26.56
CA PRO A 47 -0.75 -1.27 25.84
C PRO A 47 -0.34 -1.26 24.37
N LEU A 48 0.18 -2.38 23.87
CA LEU A 48 0.53 -2.53 22.46
C LEU A 48 -0.72 -2.81 21.62
N SER A 49 -1.01 -1.95 20.65
CA SER A 49 -2.05 -2.25 19.66
C SER A 49 -1.60 -3.35 18.68
N PRO A 50 -2.54 -4.02 17.97
CA PRO A 50 -2.19 -4.96 16.90
C PRO A 50 -1.37 -4.34 15.77
N GLU A 51 -1.65 -3.08 15.42
CA GLU A 51 -0.93 -2.31 14.39
C GLU A 51 0.50 -2.02 14.84
N MET A 52 0.66 -1.63 16.12
CA MET A 52 1.98 -1.46 16.73
C MET A 52 2.79 -2.76 16.69
N THR A 53 2.18 -3.85 17.13
CA THR A 53 2.85 -5.15 17.13
C THR A 53 3.26 -5.57 15.73
N THR A 54 2.44 -5.29 14.72
CA THR A 54 2.72 -5.60 13.31
C THR A 54 3.92 -4.80 12.80
N TRP A 55 3.91 -3.47 13.00
CA TRP A 55 5.00 -2.61 12.53
C TRP A 55 6.30 -2.84 13.30
N GLY A 56 6.24 -3.00 14.63
CA GLY A 56 7.40 -3.32 15.45
C GLY A 56 8.08 -4.63 15.01
N ARG A 57 7.30 -5.69 14.77
CA ARG A 57 7.84 -6.95 14.22
C ARG A 57 8.48 -6.77 12.85
N PHE A 58 7.92 -5.89 12.01
CA PHE A 58 8.51 -5.54 10.73
C PHE A 58 9.87 -4.87 10.89
N LEU A 59 9.98 -3.87 11.76
CA LEU A 59 11.24 -3.22 12.02
C LEU A 59 12.28 -4.17 12.61
N THR A 60 11.93 -5.01 13.59
CA THR A 60 12.86 -6.01 14.13
C THR A 60 13.41 -6.92 13.04
N ARG A 61 12.56 -7.36 12.10
CA ARG A 61 13.01 -8.16 10.96
C ARG A 61 13.90 -7.38 9.99
N GLN A 62 13.58 -6.12 9.71
CA GLN A 62 14.43 -5.29 8.86
C GLN A 62 15.79 -5.04 9.50
N ILE A 63 15.84 -4.71 10.79
CA ILE A 63 17.09 -4.55 11.54
C ILE A 63 17.93 -5.82 11.46
N THR A 64 17.31 -6.99 11.65
CA THR A 64 17.98 -8.29 11.53
C THR A 64 18.52 -8.51 10.10
N ALA A 65 17.73 -8.20 9.08
CA ALA A 65 18.13 -8.39 7.68
C ALA A 65 19.26 -7.44 7.24
N PHE A 66 19.28 -6.22 7.76
CA PHE A 66 20.29 -5.21 7.46
C PHE A 66 21.56 -5.36 8.31
N SER A 67 21.50 -6.06 9.46
CA SER A 67 22.60 -6.19 10.42
C SER A 67 23.93 -6.59 9.80
N PRO A 68 24.03 -7.69 9.01
CA PRO A 68 25.32 -8.16 8.50
C PRO A 68 26.01 -7.13 7.59
N ASN A 69 25.24 -6.33 6.86
CA ASN A 69 25.76 -5.43 5.85
C ASN A 69 25.93 -3.99 6.35
N TYR A 70 25.13 -3.54 7.32
CA TYR A 70 25.11 -2.14 7.76
C TYR A 70 25.60 -1.94 9.20
N PHE A 71 25.23 -2.83 10.11
CA PHE A 71 25.47 -2.62 11.54
C PHE A 71 26.72 -3.35 11.99
N GLU A 72 26.85 -4.65 11.72
CA GLU A 72 28.00 -5.46 12.14
C GLU A 72 29.38 -4.87 11.79
N PRO A 73 29.61 -4.25 10.61
CA PRO A 73 30.90 -3.66 10.28
C PRO A 73 31.31 -2.49 11.19
N ILE A 74 30.35 -1.79 11.80
CA ILE A 74 30.60 -0.59 12.62
C ILE A 74 30.46 -0.84 14.12
N LEU A 75 29.88 -1.97 14.53
CA LEU A 75 29.70 -2.31 15.94
C LEU A 75 31.02 -2.32 16.73
N PRO A 76 32.13 -2.94 16.27
CA PRO A 76 33.37 -2.99 17.03
C PRO A 76 33.96 -1.60 17.26
N VAL A 77 33.77 -0.70 16.29
CA VAL A 77 34.30 0.67 16.30
C VAL A 77 33.54 1.55 17.28
N LEU A 78 32.25 1.28 17.44
CA LEU A 78 31.38 1.97 18.40
C LEU A 78 31.36 1.27 19.78
N GLU A 79 32.34 0.41 20.04
CA GLU A 79 32.54 -0.33 21.29
C GLU A 79 31.33 -1.20 21.69
N TYR A 80 30.50 -1.60 20.74
CA TYR A 80 29.43 -2.55 20.99
C TYR A 80 30.03 -3.96 21.12
N LEU A 81 30.14 -4.45 22.36
CA LEU A 81 30.59 -5.80 22.67
C LEU A 81 29.42 -6.63 23.22
N ARG A 82 29.02 -7.70 22.51
CA ARG A 82 28.64 -9.05 23.03
C ARG A 82 27.62 -9.86 22.21
N ASP A 83 26.88 -9.30 21.26
CA ASP A 83 26.00 -10.09 20.38
C ASP A 83 25.59 -9.22 19.17
N GLY A 84 26.00 -9.59 17.96
CA GLY A 84 25.86 -8.74 16.76
C GLY A 84 24.42 -8.26 16.52
N GLN A 85 23.41 -9.10 16.78
CA GLN A 85 22.01 -8.72 16.58
C GLN A 85 21.48 -7.78 17.68
N ALA A 86 21.78 -8.08 18.94
CA ALA A 86 21.36 -7.21 20.04
C ALA A 86 22.04 -5.84 19.95
N SER A 87 23.32 -5.82 19.62
CA SER A 87 24.09 -4.59 19.42
C SER A 87 23.61 -3.77 18.22
N ALA A 88 23.23 -4.40 17.11
CA ALA A 88 22.60 -3.72 15.99
C ALA A 88 21.26 -3.07 16.37
N PHE A 89 20.47 -3.76 17.20
CA PHE A 89 19.23 -3.22 17.73
C PHE A 89 19.47 -2.01 18.65
N GLU A 90 20.45 -2.09 19.56
CA GLU A 90 20.83 -0.95 20.41
C GLU A 90 21.30 0.26 19.61
N LEU A 91 22.14 0.04 18.60
CA LEU A 91 22.57 1.10 17.69
C LEU A 91 21.39 1.74 16.97
N PHE A 92 20.43 0.93 16.49
CA PHE A 92 19.21 1.43 15.88
C PHE A 92 18.43 2.32 16.85
N LEU A 93 18.23 1.90 18.11
CA LEU A 93 17.54 2.68 19.13
C LEU A 93 18.26 3.99 19.46
N GLU A 94 19.59 3.97 19.54
CA GLU A 94 20.39 5.15 19.84
C GLU A 94 20.29 6.18 18.72
N VAL A 95 20.45 5.75 17.46
CA VAL A 95 20.27 6.64 16.29
C VAL A 95 18.84 7.17 16.23
N SER A 96 17.84 6.33 16.51
CA SER A 96 16.42 6.75 16.57
C SER A 96 16.21 7.86 17.60
N THR A 97 16.81 7.71 18.78
CA THR A 97 16.72 8.69 19.88
C THR A 97 17.39 10.01 19.50
N ILE A 98 18.59 9.95 18.92
CA ILE A 98 19.31 11.15 18.44
C ILE A 98 18.46 11.88 17.39
N LEU A 99 17.89 11.16 16.42
CA LEU A 99 17.07 11.76 15.36
C LEU A 99 15.77 12.36 15.89
N ARG A 100 15.12 11.71 16.86
CA ARG A 100 13.89 12.20 17.49
C ARG A 100 14.15 13.51 18.23
N ASP A 101 15.27 13.61 18.94
CA ASP A 101 15.62 14.77 19.76
C ASP A 101 16.30 15.89 18.95
N SER A 102 16.56 15.65 17.65
CA SER A 102 17.24 16.59 16.75
C SER A 102 16.29 17.53 16.01
N VAL A 103 16.85 18.65 15.52
CA VAL A 103 16.12 19.65 14.75
C VAL A 103 16.43 19.47 13.26
N TRP A 104 15.53 18.80 12.53
CA TRP A 104 15.76 18.28 11.18
C TRP A 104 16.15 19.30 10.09
N HIS A 105 15.80 20.58 10.26
CA HIS A 105 16.16 21.62 9.30
C HIS A 105 17.60 22.12 9.44
N VAL A 106 18.29 21.78 10.53
CA VAL A 106 19.72 22.08 10.75
C VAL A 106 20.57 20.82 10.87
N THR A 107 20.02 19.74 11.40
CA THR A 107 20.76 18.49 11.61
C THR A 107 21.17 17.86 10.28
N THR A 108 22.41 17.38 10.23
CA THR A 108 23.01 16.64 9.11
C THR A 108 23.29 15.20 9.50
N ILE A 109 23.64 14.33 8.54
CA ILE A 109 24.08 12.95 8.87
C ILE A 109 25.41 12.99 9.64
N ASP A 110 26.29 13.95 9.34
CA ASP A 110 27.56 14.11 10.04
C ASP A 110 27.35 14.50 11.52
N ASP A 111 26.34 15.34 11.82
CA ASP A 111 26.03 15.70 13.22
C ASP A 111 25.54 14.50 14.04
N VAL A 112 24.72 13.63 13.43
CA VAL A 112 24.26 12.40 14.08
C VAL A 112 25.44 11.45 14.31
N ALA A 113 26.34 11.33 13.33
CA ALA A 113 27.55 10.51 13.46
C ALA A 113 28.48 11.04 14.57
N GLU A 114 28.69 12.36 14.65
CA GLU A 114 29.55 12.96 15.67
C GLU A 114 28.95 12.81 17.08
N THR A 115 27.62 12.95 17.20
CA THR A 115 26.90 12.70 18.45
C THR A 115 27.07 11.25 18.90
N LEU A 116 27.00 10.30 17.96
CA LEU A 116 27.18 8.88 18.23
C LEU A 116 28.62 8.57 18.69
N TYR A 117 29.63 9.09 17.99
CA TYR A 117 31.02 8.93 18.41
C TYR A 117 31.30 9.52 19.79
N THR A 118 30.72 10.68 20.09
CA THR A 118 30.89 11.35 21.39
C THR A 118 30.26 10.53 22.52
N LYS A 119 29.04 10.02 22.32
CA LYS A 119 28.36 9.15 23.30
C LYS A 119 29.09 7.84 23.55
N ARG A 120 29.78 7.31 22.54
CA ARG A 120 30.56 6.07 22.61
C ARG A 120 32.03 6.29 22.93
N HIS A 121 32.43 7.50 23.33
CA HIS A 121 33.79 7.84 23.73
C HIS A 121 34.88 7.48 22.70
N VAL A 122 34.53 7.46 21.41
CA VAL A 122 35.47 7.16 20.33
C VAL A 122 36.40 8.35 20.12
N ALA A 123 37.58 8.31 20.74
CA ALA A 123 38.51 9.44 20.78
C ALA A 123 39.43 9.54 19.55
N SER A 124 39.70 8.43 18.86
CA SER A 124 40.67 8.40 17.75
C SER A 124 40.11 9.01 16.47
N ALA A 125 40.74 10.11 16.00
CA ALA A 125 40.41 10.74 14.73
C ALA A 125 40.66 9.81 13.52
N GLU A 126 41.67 8.95 13.60
CA GLU A 126 41.98 7.97 12.57
C GLU A 126 40.84 6.97 12.40
N ILE A 127 40.35 6.42 13.52
CA ILE A 127 39.20 5.49 13.53
C ILE A 127 37.96 6.19 12.98
N LYS A 128 37.65 7.41 13.45
CA LYS A 128 36.51 8.19 12.95
C LYS A 128 36.56 8.39 11.44
N SER A 129 37.75 8.69 10.88
CA SER A 129 37.92 8.90 9.44
C SER A 129 37.79 7.60 8.64
N ALA A 130 38.33 6.50 9.17
CA ALA A 130 38.33 5.20 8.50
C ALA A 130 36.92 4.59 8.38
N THR A 131 36.03 4.86 9.34
CA THR A 131 34.67 4.28 9.40
C THR A 131 33.57 5.26 9.07
N GLN A 132 33.94 6.47 8.64
CA GLN A 132 32.99 7.57 8.49
C GLN A 132 31.91 7.24 7.47
N HIS A 133 32.26 6.56 6.37
CA HIS A 133 31.33 6.25 5.29
C HIS A 133 30.32 5.18 5.71
N GLU A 134 30.76 4.15 6.42
CA GLU A 134 29.93 3.05 6.91
C GLU A 134 28.94 3.55 7.96
N VAL A 135 29.40 4.37 8.92
CA VAL A 135 28.53 4.97 9.95
C VAL A 135 27.48 5.87 9.32
N ARG A 136 27.86 6.72 8.36
CA ARG A 136 26.92 7.56 7.59
C ARG A 136 25.85 6.70 6.90
N GLN A 137 26.26 5.61 6.25
CA GLN A 137 25.35 4.73 5.53
C GLN A 137 24.43 3.94 6.45
N ALA A 138 24.90 3.55 7.64
CA ALA A 138 24.06 2.96 8.68
C ALA A 138 23.00 3.95 9.18
N ILE A 139 23.38 5.20 9.47
CA ILE A 139 22.44 6.26 9.85
C ILE A 139 21.39 6.48 8.74
N PHE A 140 21.83 6.53 7.48
CA PHE A 140 20.93 6.61 6.33
C PHE A 140 19.94 5.44 6.29
N ALA A 141 20.42 4.20 6.47
CA ALA A 141 19.53 3.03 6.51
C ALA A 141 18.51 3.12 7.66
N VAL A 142 18.94 3.55 8.86
CA VAL A 142 18.05 3.76 10.02
C VAL A 142 16.97 4.80 9.69
N ILE A 143 17.32 5.94 9.09
CA ILE A 143 16.35 6.97 8.68
C ILE A 143 15.31 6.38 7.72
N GLY A 144 15.74 5.63 6.69
CA GLY A 144 14.84 4.99 5.73
C GLY A 144 13.90 3.99 6.38
N LEU A 145 14.40 3.17 7.30
CA LEU A 145 13.60 2.18 8.03
C LEU A 145 12.59 2.83 8.99
N LEU A 146 13.02 3.86 9.72
CA LEU A 146 12.17 4.58 10.69
C LEU A 146 11.04 5.35 10.02
N THR A 147 11.35 6.04 8.92
CA THR A 147 10.40 6.91 8.25
C THR A 147 9.58 6.17 7.19
N MET A 148 10.09 5.03 6.70
CA MET A 148 9.51 4.30 5.57
C MET A 148 9.31 5.15 4.30
N LEU A 149 9.95 6.33 4.21
CA LEU A 149 9.90 7.23 3.05
C LEU A 149 10.78 6.78 1.89
N TYR A 150 11.62 5.76 2.10
CA TYR A 150 12.36 5.10 1.05
C TYR A 150 12.85 3.75 1.56
N THR A 151 13.24 2.87 0.64
CA THR A 151 13.91 1.62 0.98
C THR A 151 15.41 1.76 0.71
N PRO A 152 16.28 1.71 1.74
CA PRO A 152 17.72 1.68 1.53
C PRO A 152 18.15 0.40 0.80
N SER A 153 19.25 0.46 0.06
CA SER A 153 19.90 -0.73 -0.51
C SER A 153 20.17 -1.76 0.59
N PRO A 154 20.05 -3.08 0.34
CA PRO A 154 20.35 -4.10 1.35
C PRO A 154 21.85 -4.23 1.68
N ALA A 155 22.71 -3.56 0.91
CA ALA A 155 24.16 -3.57 1.11
C ALA A 155 24.76 -2.17 0.97
N ILE A 156 25.80 -1.91 1.77
CA ILE A 156 26.68 -0.75 1.70
C ILE A 156 27.27 -0.64 0.29
N THR A 157 27.33 0.59 -0.22
CA THR A 157 28.00 0.89 -1.48
C THR A 157 29.13 1.85 -1.21
N ALA A 158 30.35 1.51 -1.62
CA ALA A 158 31.52 2.34 -1.33
C ALA A 158 31.32 3.79 -1.78
N GLY A 159 31.42 4.73 -0.84
CA GLY A 159 31.37 6.17 -1.11
C GLY A 159 30.01 6.74 -1.54
N SER A 160 28.92 5.96 -1.55
CA SER A 160 27.59 6.45 -1.92
C SER A 160 26.46 5.92 -1.05
N PHE A 161 25.49 6.80 -0.80
CA PHE A 161 24.20 6.44 -0.26
C PHE A 161 23.33 5.90 -1.39
N THR A 162 22.71 4.74 -1.20
CA THR A 162 21.90 4.09 -2.25
C THR A 162 20.52 3.74 -1.74
N LEU A 163 19.49 4.18 -2.46
CA LEU A 163 18.10 3.73 -2.25
C LEU A 163 17.55 2.98 -3.47
N LEU A 164 16.49 2.22 -3.24
CA LEU A 164 15.76 1.47 -4.25
C LEU A 164 14.51 2.23 -4.68
N ILE A 165 14.35 2.45 -5.99
CA ILE A 165 13.15 3.04 -6.59
C ILE A 165 12.44 1.96 -7.40
N PRO A 166 11.12 1.80 -7.28
CA PRO A 166 10.38 0.85 -8.11
C PRO A 166 10.47 1.17 -9.59
N ASP A 167 10.70 0.14 -10.41
CA ASP A 167 10.57 0.17 -11.86
C ASP A 167 9.78 -1.04 -12.34
N GLY A 168 8.46 -0.87 -12.43
CA GLY A 168 7.55 -1.97 -12.70
C GLY A 168 7.57 -3.00 -11.58
N MET A 169 7.91 -4.25 -11.91
CA MET A 169 8.10 -5.34 -10.93
C MET A 169 9.51 -5.38 -10.32
N ASN A 170 10.44 -4.61 -10.87
CA ASN A 170 11.83 -4.56 -10.43
C ASN A 170 12.09 -3.29 -9.63
N SER A 171 13.34 -3.07 -9.23
CA SER A 171 13.78 -1.82 -8.63
C SER A 171 15.10 -1.37 -9.25
N ILE A 172 15.24 -0.06 -9.41
CA ILE A 172 16.47 0.59 -9.83
C ILE A 172 17.15 1.23 -8.61
N ARG A 173 18.47 1.38 -8.69
CA ARG A 173 19.26 2.02 -7.63
C ARG A 173 19.43 3.50 -7.96
N ARG A 174 19.16 4.37 -6.99
CA ARG A 174 19.53 5.78 -7.06
C ARG A 174 20.58 6.08 -6.00
N GLN A 175 21.61 6.82 -6.40
CA GLN A 175 22.78 7.06 -5.57
C GLN A 175 23.04 8.55 -5.37
N GLU A 176 23.49 8.90 -4.17
CA GLU A 176 24.05 10.22 -3.85
C GLU A 176 25.43 10.02 -3.21
N PRO A 177 26.43 10.86 -3.53
CA PRO A 177 27.77 10.73 -2.99
C PRO A 177 27.81 11.02 -1.48
N CYS A 178 28.69 10.33 -0.75
CA CYS A 178 28.78 10.47 0.71
C CYS A 178 29.15 11.88 1.19
N ASN A 179 29.78 12.71 0.35
CA ASN A 179 30.09 14.11 0.70
C ASN A 179 28.84 14.98 0.92
N LYS A 180 27.67 14.54 0.45
CA LYS A 180 26.37 15.18 0.70
C LYS A 180 25.87 14.97 2.13
N SER A 181 26.55 14.16 2.96
CA SER A 181 26.19 13.94 4.36
C SER A 181 26.20 15.23 5.20
N ARG A 182 26.93 16.26 4.75
CA ARG A 182 27.00 17.60 5.33
C ARG A 182 25.80 18.48 5.02
N ASN A 183 24.93 18.06 4.11
CA ASN A 183 23.68 18.76 3.87
C ASN A 183 22.72 18.45 5.02
N THR A 184 21.82 19.39 5.31
CA THR A 184 20.73 19.17 6.26
C THR A 184 19.91 17.95 5.83
N LEU A 185 19.32 17.21 6.77
CA LEU A 185 18.61 15.96 6.48
C LEU A 185 17.55 16.13 5.38
N SER A 186 16.79 17.22 5.40
CA SER A 186 15.80 17.53 4.36
C SER A 186 16.42 17.83 2.99
N SER A 187 17.49 18.63 2.94
CA SER A 187 18.21 18.92 1.70
C SER A 187 18.88 17.68 1.12
N PHE A 188 19.47 16.86 1.97
CA PHE A 188 20.08 15.58 1.63
C PHE A 188 19.04 14.62 1.01
N LEU A 189 17.90 14.42 1.67
CA LEU A 189 16.86 13.52 1.19
C LEU A 189 16.26 13.97 -0.15
N ARG A 190 16.19 15.28 -0.40
CA ARG A 190 15.77 15.84 -1.71
C ARG A 190 16.73 15.51 -2.85
N GLY A 191 18.01 15.25 -2.58
CA GLY A 191 18.97 14.81 -3.60
C GLY A 191 18.48 13.56 -4.35
N PHE A 192 17.79 12.67 -3.65
CA PHE A 192 17.19 11.47 -4.22
C PHE A 192 15.87 11.71 -4.98
N GLY A 193 15.45 12.97 -5.14
CA GLY A 193 14.25 13.35 -5.88
C GLY A 193 13.04 13.63 -4.98
N LYS A 194 11.85 13.57 -5.58
CA LYS A 194 10.58 13.85 -4.89
C LYS A 194 10.15 12.63 -4.08
N LEU A 195 10.54 12.58 -2.80
CA LEU A 195 10.06 11.56 -1.87
C LEU A 195 8.58 11.76 -1.52
N ILE A 196 8.13 13.00 -1.30
CA ILE A 196 6.68 13.24 -1.13
C ILE A 196 6.11 13.58 -2.51
N PRO A 197 5.08 12.85 -2.99
CA PRO A 197 4.51 13.07 -4.30
C PRO A 197 3.58 14.26 -4.29
N LEU A 198 4.10 15.45 -4.07
CA LEU A 198 3.29 16.65 -4.08
C LEU A 198 2.87 16.97 -5.51
N SER A 199 1.56 17.20 -5.68
CA SER A 199 0.93 17.45 -6.97
C SER A 199 1.64 18.62 -7.66
N THR A 200 2.29 18.35 -8.80
CA THR A 200 3.13 19.31 -9.56
C THR A 200 2.32 20.41 -10.26
N ILE A 201 1.07 20.63 -9.86
CA ILE A 201 0.20 21.67 -10.44
C ILE A 201 0.64 23.07 -10.01
N GLU A 202 1.53 23.19 -9.01
CA GLU A 202 2.02 24.47 -8.50
C GLU A 202 3.30 25.00 -9.18
N LEU A 203 3.96 24.22 -10.05
CA LEU A 203 5.21 24.63 -10.71
C LEU A 203 5.00 25.20 -12.12
N SER A 204 3.83 24.99 -12.71
CA SER A 204 3.37 25.74 -13.89
C SER A 204 2.55 26.90 -13.37
N GLY A 205 2.98 28.14 -13.59
CA GLY A 205 2.28 29.38 -13.19
C GLY A 205 0.93 29.59 -13.91
N GLU A 206 0.14 28.54 -14.06
CA GLU A 206 -1.24 28.57 -14.53
C GLU A 206 -2.10 29.15 -13.41
N SER A 207 -2.96 30.10 -13.79
CA SER A 207 -3.78 30.86 -12.86
C SER A 207 -4.66 29.95 -12.00
N MET A 208 -4.86 30.37 -10.75
CA MET A 208 -5.65 29.69 -9.71
C MET A 208 -7.09 29.34 -10.16
N GLU A 209 -7.58 29.94 -11.24
CA GLU A 209 -8.93 29.80 -11.80
C GLU A 209 -9.11 28.61 -12.75
N GLN A 210 -8.04 27.94 -13.20
CA GLN A 210 -8.11 26.73 -14.02
C GLN A 210 -7.70 25.45 -13.27
N ARG A 211 -7.93 25.41 -11.94
CA ARG A 211 -7.93 24.14 -11.21
C ARG A 211 -9.05 23.27 -11.77
N ASP A 212 -8.71 22.39 -12.71
CA ASP A 212 -9.54 21.27 -13.10
C ASP A 212 -9.94 20.53 -11.82
N LYS A 213 -11.19 20.77 -11.38
CA LYS A 213 -11.85 20.13 -10.23
C LYS A 213 -12.09 18.67 -10.58
N GLY A 214 -10.99 17.95 -10.78
CA GLY A 214 -11.01 16.60 -11.30
C GLY A 214 -11.71 15.69 -10.29
N GLU A 215 -12.83 15.13 -10.68
CA GLU A 215 -13.51 14.12 -9.86
C GLU A 215 -12.78 12.79 -9.98
N LEU A 216 -12.53 12.15 -8.84
CA LEU A 216 -12.01 10.80 -8.74
C LEU A 216 -13.19 9.82 -8.64
N ILE A 217 -13.36 9.02 -9.67
CA ILE A 217 -14.50 8.10 -9.82
C ILE A 217 -14.03 6.69 -9.44
N VAL A 218 -14.62 6.14 -8.38
CA VAL A 218 -14.26 4.84 -7.80
C VAL A 218 -14.37 3.72 -8.83
N SER A 219 -15.39 3.72 -9.69
CA SER A 219 -15.58 2.67 -10.70
C SER A 219 -14.41 2.57 -11.70
N LYS A 220 -13.69 3.68 -11.93
CA LYS A 220 -12.52 3.75 -12.82
C LYS A 220 -11.22 3.36 -12.10
N LEU A 221 -11.18 3.51 -10.78
CA LEU A 221 -10.01 3.30 -9.93
C LEU A 221 -10.05 2.00 -9.13
N SER A 222 -11.18 1.28 -9.14
CA SER A 222 -11.30 0.02 -8.45
C SER A 222 -10.33 -1.01 -9.03
N TYR A 223 -9.71 -1.81 -8.17
CA TYR A 223 -8.76 -2.83 -8.58
C TYR A 223 -9.39 -3.86 -9.52
N PHE A 224 -10.68 -4.16 -9.36
CA PHE A 224 -11.39 -5.04 -10.27
C PHE A 224 -11.39 -4.51 -11.71
N SER A 225 -11.75 -3.23 -11.91
CA SER A 225 -11.69 -2.56 -13.20
C SER A 225 -10.25 -2.47 -13.72
N LEU A 226 -9.33 -2.00 -12.88
CA LEU A 226 -7.92 -1.85 -13.27
C LEU A 226 -7.28 -3.18 -13.68
N ARG A 227 -7.63 -4.27 -13.01
CA ARG A 227 -7.10 -5.60 -13.31
C ARG A 227 -7.69 -6.20 -14.58
N HIS A 228 -9.00 -6.09 -14.79
CA HIS A 228 -9.67 -6.79 -15.90
C HIS A 228 -9.72 -5.98 -17.18
N ILE A 229 -9.67 -4.66 -17.11
CA ILE A 229 -9.80 -3.79 -18.26
C ILE A 229 -8.44 -3.25 -18.68
N SER A 230 -7.62 -2.83 -17.70
CA SER A 230 -6.32 -2.21 -17.97
C SER A 230 -5.14 -3.18 -17.84
N ASP A 231 -5.41 -4.48 -17.59
CA ASP A 231 -4.44 -5.53 -17.24
C ASP A 231 -3.41 -5.09 -16.19
N MET A 232 -3.83 -4.23 -15.26
CA MET A 232 -2.93 -3.67 -14.28
C MET A 232 -2.51 -4.75 -13.28
N ARG A 233 -1.23 -4.71 -12.88
CA ARG A 233 -0.65 -5.56 -11.84
C ARG A 233 -0.25 -4.70 -10.65
N ILE A 234 -0.23 -5.32 -9.48
CA ILE A 234 0.22 -4.67 -8.24
C ILE A 234 1.59 -5.19 -7.86
N SER A 235 2.48 -4.25 -7.53
CA SER A 235 3.74 -4.50 -6.84
C SER A 235 3.64 -3.92 -5.42
N TRP A 236 4.00 -4.71 -4.42
CA TRP A 236 3.93 -4.31 -3.01
C TRP A 236 5.30 -3.80 -2.54
N THR A 237 5.33 -2.66 -1.85
CA THR A 237 6.58 -2.02 -1.40
C THR A 237 6.55 -1.70 0.11
N ASN A 238 7.75 -1.53 0.69
CA ASN A 238 7.96 -0.95 2.03
C ASN A 238 8.09 0.58 1.99
N ASP A 239 8.14 1.17 0.80
CA ASP A 239 8.34 2.59 0.62
C ASP A 239 7.01 3.33 0.47
N LEU A 240 6.72 4.23 1.40
CA LEU A 240 5.54 5.08 1.43
C LEU A 240 5.57 6.10 0.28
N SER A 241 6.75 6.60 -0.08
CA SER A 241 6.96 7.57 -1.17
C SER A 241 6.61 7.01 -2.54
N SER A 242 6.69 5.70 -2.71
CA SER A 242 6.30 4.99 -3.93
C SER A 242 4.83 4.58 -3.98
N HIS A 243 4.03 4.84 -2.93
CA HIS A 243 2.62 4.50 -2.91
C HIS A 243 1.85 5.16 -4.07
N LEU A 244 1.07 4.40 -4.84
CA LEU A 244 0.40 4.85 -6.08
C LEU A 244 1.34 5.27 -7.22
N PHE A 245 2.63 4.92 -7.16
CA PHE A 245 3.48 5.05 -8.33
C PHE A 245 3.01 4.10 -9.42
N PHE A 246 2.71 4.63 -10.60
CA PHE A 246 2.21 3.86 -11.74
C PHE A 246 3.19 3.94 -12.90
N ASN A 247 3.66 2.77 -13.36
CA ASN A 247 4.47 2.67 -14.57
C ASN A 247 3.56 2.24 -15.73
N GLU A 248 3.24 3.22 -16.60
CA GLU A 248 2.36 3.04 -17.75
C GLU A 248 2.90 2.00 -18.75
N LYS A 249 4.22 1.87 -18.90
CA LYS A 249 4.82 0.90 -19.84
C LYS A 249 4.66 -0.55 -19.38
N THR A 250 4.73 -0.78 -18.08
CA THR A 250 4.70 -2.14 -17.50
C THR A 250 3.34 -2.51 -16.90
N HIS A 251 2.41 -1.55 -16.87
CA HIS A 251 1.09 -1.63 -16.26
C HIS A 251 1.17 -2.04 -14.78
N VAL A 252 2.19 -1.57 -14.07
CA VAL A 252 2.39 -1.88 -12.65
C VAL A 252 2.04 -0.68 -11.79
N LEU A 253 1.14 -0.89 -10.84
CA LEU A 253 0.83 0.02 -9.74
C LEU A 253 1.55 -0.44 -8.48
N VAL A 254 2.29 0.46 -7.86
CA VAL A 254 3.04 0.19 -6.64
C VAL A 254 2.21 0.61 -5.43
N LEU A 255 2.05 -0.29 -4.45
CA LEU A 255 1.27 -0.05 -3.24
C LEU A 255 2.07 -0.38 -1.97
N PHE A 256 2.00 0.51 -0.99
CA PHE A 256 2.68 0.40 0.31
C PHE A 256 2.04 -0.65 1.25
N ARG A 257 2.74 -1.74 1.55
CA ARG A 257 2.09 -2.92 2.15
C ARG A 257 1.83 -2.87 3.66
N LEU A 258 2.19 -1.80 4.35
CA LEU A 258 2.15 -1.71 5.83
C LEU A 258 1.26 -0.56 6.35
N PRO A 259 -0.02 -0.43 5.94
CA PRO A 259 -0.88 0.66 6.40
C PRO A 259 -1.08 0.72 7.93
N SER A 260 -0.74 -0.34 8.68
CA SER A 260 -0.64 -0.28 10.14
C SER A 260 0.30 0.85 10.62
N PHE A 261 1.39 1.10 9.88
CA PHE A 261 2.28 2.24 10.12
C PHE A 261 1.50 3.56 10.05
N CYS A 262 0.75 3.78 8.95
CA CYS A 262 -0.01 4.99 8.75
C CYS A 262 -1.07 5.18 9.83
N TYR A 263 -1.85 4.14 10.11
CA TYR A 263 -2.89 4.18 11.14
C TYR A 263 -2.31 4.53 12.50
N PHE A 264 -1.19 3.89 12.87
CA PHE A 264 -0.54 4.13 14.14
C PHE A 264 -0.04 5.57 14.30
N HIS A 265 0.62 6.13 13.27
CA HIS A 265 1.06 7.52 13.30
C HIS A 265 -0.10 8.52 13.32
N ILE A 266 -1.24 8.22 12.68
CA ILE A 266 -2.45 9.07 12.77
C ILE A 266 -3.02 9.07 14.19
N GLN A 267 -3.09 7.90 14.84
CA GLN A 267 -3.60 7.81 16.22
C GLN A 267 -2.71 8.57 17.22
N ASN A 268 -1.40 8.62 16.95
CA ASN A 268 -0.42 9.29 17.81
C ASN A 268 0.06 10.63 17.22
N HIS A 269 -0.80 11.33 16.49
CA HIS A 269 -0.45 12.58 15.79
C HIS A 269 0.09 13.69 16.71
N ASP A 270 -0.32 13.69 17.99
CA ASP A 270 0.15 14.63 19.01
C ASP A 270 1.59 14.36 19.49
N GLN A 271 2.13 13.18 19.20
CA GLN A 271 3.48 12.80 19.62
C GLN A 271 4.52 13.15 18.55
N ALA A 272 5.61 13.78 19.00
CA ALA A 272 6.80 13.95 18.19
C ALA A 272 7.35 12.59 17.73
N SER A 273 7.62 12.47 16.42
CA SER A 273 8.26 11.29 15.84
C SER A 273 9.19 11.66 14.70
N VAL A 274 10.21 10.83 14.49
CA VAL A 274 11.19 10.95 13.39
C VAL A 274 10.48 11.10 12.03
N PHE A 275 9.41 10.32 11.80
CA PHE A 275 8.61 10.41 10.57
C PHE A 275 7.94 11.77 10.40
N ARG A 276 7.28 12.28 11.44
CA ARG A 276 6.59 13.57 11.41
C ARG A 276 7.57 14.69 11.05
N TYR A 277 8.73 14.74 11.72
CA TYR A 277 9.75 15.74 11.44
C TYR A 277 10.33 15.63 10.03
N ALA A 278 10.54 14.41 9.52
CA ALA A 278 10.99 14.19 8.16
C ALA A 278 9.99 14.76 7.14
N VAL A 279 8.70 14.46 7.31
CA VAL A 279 7.63 14.92 6.41
C VAL A 279 7.45 16.43 6.50
N GLU A 280 7.33 16.99 7.70
CA GLU A 280 7.20 18.44 7.91
C GLU A 280 8.39 19.19 7.31
N SER A 281 9.62 18.75 7.56
CA SER A 281 10.81 19.39 7.01
C SER A 281 10.86 19.32 5.48
N LEU A 282 10.43 18.21 4.88
CA LEU A 282 10.34 18.08 3.42
C LEU A 282 9.24 18.98 2.83
N CYS A 283 8.10 19.15 3.51
CA CYS A 283 7.00 20.00 3.07
C CYS A 283 7.29 21.51 3.24
N THR A 284 7.85 21.95 4.37
CA THR A 284 8.09 23.38 4.65
C THR A 284 8.94 24.05 3.57
N GLN A 285 10.04 23.43 3.13
CA GLN A 285 10.89 24.02 2.09
C GLN A 285 10.33 23.83 0.66
N LEU A 286 9.10 23.33 0.50
CA LEU A 286 8.37 23.38 -0.79
C LEU A 286 7.42 24.58 -0.87
N ASN A 287 7.41 25.45 0.15
CA ASN A 287 6.63 26.69 0.20
C ASN A 287 5.13 26.47 -0.04
N ILE A 288 4.62 25.30 0.36
CA ILE A 288 3.21 24.94 0.19
C ILE A 288 2.44 25.58 1.33
N ASP A 289 1.80 26.70 1.01
CA ASP A 289 0.89 27.43 1.88
C ASP A 289 -0.45 26.66 1.93
N TYR A 290 -0.45 25.54 2.67
CA TYR A 290 -1.72 24.97 3.09
C TYR A 290 -2.33 25.95 4.07
N ASP A 291 -3.45 26.54 3.65
CA ASP A 291 -4.35 27.33 4.47
C ASP A 291 -4.31 26.90 5.94
N ASP A 292 -4.05 27.87 6.81
CA ASP A 292 -3.68 27.78 8.21
C ASP A 292 -4.37 26.58 8.93
N LYS A 293 -3.56 25.60 9.38
CA LYS A 293 -3.85 24.51 10.37
C LYS A 293 -3.90 23.03 9.93
N LYS A 294 -3.69 22.64 8.66
CA LYS A 294 -3.71 21.21 8.32
C LYS A 294 -2.34 20.53 8.41
N ASP A 295 -2.26 19.57 9.33
CA ASP A 295 -1.10 18.69 9.54
C ASP A 295 -0.76 17.88 8.27
N SER A 296 0.30 18.29 7.56
CA SER A 296 0.78 17.65 6.32
C SER A 296 1.10 16.16 6.50
N CYS A 297 1.64 15.79 7.67
CA CYS A 297 1.94 14.40 7.99
C CYS A 297 0.64 13.58 8.07
N ARG A 298 -0.36 14.09 8.77
CA ARG A 298 -1.67 13.43 8.86
C ARG A 298 -2.35 13.32 7.51
N MET A 299 -2.33 14.38 6.69
CA MET A 299 -2.89 14.36 5.34
C MET A 299 -2.26 13.28 4.47
N PHE A 300 -0.92 13.19 4.49
CA PHE A 300 -0.17 12.20 3.74
C PHE A 300 -0.59 10.77 4.10
N LEU A 301 -0.71 10.48 5.40
CA LEU A 301 -1.09 9.16 5.89
C LEU A 301 -2.56 8.85 5.64
N ASP A 302 -3.46 9.81 5.84
CA ASP A 302 -4.89 9.65 5.58
C ASP A 302 -5.15 9.28 4.11
N GLU A 303 -4.49 9.97 3.18
CA GLU A 303 -4.64 9.70 1.75
C GLU A 303 -4.14 8.30 1.35
N VAL A 304 -3.07 7.82 1.97
CA VAL A 304 -2.61 6.43 1.79
C VAL A 304 -3.68 5.44 2.25
N LEU A 305 -4.35 5.70 3.37
CA LEU A 305 -5.42 4.82 3.86
C LEU A 305 -6.68 4.89 2.98
N LEU A 306 -7.05 6.10 2.54
CA LEU A 306 -8.21 6.32 1.68
C LEU A 306 -8.02 5.72 0.28
N SER A 307 -6.81 5.74 -0.26
CA SER A 307 -6.52 5.12 -1.57
C SER A 307 -6.86 3.62 -1.59
N TYR A 308 -6.58 2.90 -0.50
CA TYR A 308 -6.93 1.49 -0.38
C TYR A 308 -8.45 1.26 -0.38
N ARG A 309 -9.22 2.21 0.15
CA ARG A 309 -10.68 2.14 0.08
C ARG A 309 -11.16 2.30 -1.35
N ILE A 310 -10.68 3.32 -2.05
CA ILE A 310 -11.00 3.59 -3.46
C ILE A 310 -10.64 2.36 -4.32
N ILE A 311 -9.43 1.82 -4.15
CA ILE A 311 -8.92 0.73 -4.98
C ILE A 311 -9.59 -0.60 -4.60
N PHE A 312 -9.73 -0.93 -3.32
CA PHE A 312 -10.22 -2.24 -2.89
C PHE A 312 -11.53 -2.24 -2.12
N GLY A 313 -11.69 -1.29 -1.20
CA GLY A 313 -12.75 -1.28 -0.20
C GLY A 313 -14.17 -1.20 -0.77
N HIS A 314 -14.42 -0.34 -1.76
CA HIS A 314 -15.78 -0.09 -2.26
C HIS A 314 -16.36 -1.26 -3.06
N GLU A 315 -15.60 -1.83 -4.00
CA GLU A 315 -16.13 -2.84 -4.92
C GLU A 315 -15.92 -4.28 -4.40
N SER A 316 -17.00 -5.08 -4.40
CA SER A 316 -16.96 -6.47 -3.94
C SER A 316 -16.01 -7.35 -4.76
N GLY A 317 -15.89 -7.10 -6.07
CA GLY A 317 -14.93 -7.74 -6.95
C GLY A 317 -13.49 -7.50 -6.53
N SER A 318 -13.14 -6.25 -6.21
CA SER A 318 -11.81 -5.87 -5.73
C SER A 318 -11.48 -6.54 -4.41
N ARG A 319 -12.44 -6.56 -3.46
CA ARG A 319 -12.25 -7.25 -2.17
C ARG A 319 -12.00 -8.75 -2.34
N ARG A 320 -12.71 -9.42 -3.26
CA ARG A 320 -12.50 -10.86 -3.57
C ARG A 320 -11.13 -11.11 -4.19
N LEU A 321 -10.70 -10.28 -5.14
CA LEU A 321 -9.37 -10.37 -5.74
C LEU A 321 -8.26 -10.12 -4.71
N PHE A 322 -8.48 -9.19 -3.78
CA PHE A 322 -7.55 -8.96 -2.68
C PHE A 322 -7.39 -10.20 -1.82
N LYS A 323 -8.50 -10.75 -1.29
CA LYS A 323 -8.49 -11.92 -0.40
C LYS A 323 -7.88 -13.17 -1.06
N SER A 324 -8.17 -13.39 -2.33
CA SER A 324 -7.70 -14.58 -3.06
C SER A 324 -6.24 -14.49 -3.49
N THR A 325 -5.80 -13.32 -3.97
CA THR A 325 -4.51 -13.18 -4.67
C THR A 325 -3.57 -12.20 -3.98
N GLN A 326 -4.03 -10.97 -3.72
CA GLN A 326 -3.12 -9.90 -3.30
C GLN A 326 -2.70 -9.98 -1.83
N ARG A 327 -3.55 -10.54 -0.95
CA ARG A 327 -3.22 -10.73 0.46
C ARG A 327 -1.92 -11.52 0.66
N LYS A 328 -1.73 -12.60 -0.11
CA LYS A 328 -0.52 -13.42 -0.04
C LYS A 328 0.69 -12.64 -0.54
N LYS A 329 0.55 -11.95 -1.68
CA LYS A 329 1.60 -11.13 -2.28
C LYS A 329 2.05 -9.97 -1.38
N ALA A 330 1.11 -9.32 -0.68
CA ALA A 330 1.42 -8.26 0.28
C ALA A 330 2.24 -8.80 1.46
N ALA A 331 2.04 -10.08 1.82
CA ALA A 331 2.78 -10.77 2.85
C ALA A 331 4.14 -11.33 2.38
N ASP A 332 4.52 -11.14 1.11
CA ASP A 332 5.84 -11.56 0.60
C ASP A 332 6.93 -10.76 1.35
N GLY A 333 7.71 -11.43 2.20
CA GLY A 333 8.54 -10.81 3.26
C GLY A 333 8.15 -11.24 4.68
N GLY A 334 7.15 -12.11 4.79
CA GLY A 334 6.82 -12.90 5.97
C GLY A 334 5.96 -12.20 7.01
N ILE A 335 5.54 -10.95 6.80
CA ILE A 335 4.68 -10.21 7.72
C ILE A 335 3.38 -9.89 7.01
N THR A 336 2.28 -10.32 7.61
CA THR A 336 0.93 -9.99 7.15
C THR A 336 0.40 -8.83 7.97
N ASP A 337 0.10 -7.72 7.30
CA ASP A 337 -0.56 -6.58 7.93
C ASP A 337 -2.07 -6.86 8.08
N GLN A 338 -2.53 -7.00 9.32
CA GLN A 338 -3.93 -7.27 9.60
C GLN A 338 -4.82 -6.06 9.36
N PHE A 339 -4.28 -4.85 9.50
CA PHE A 339 -5.01 -3.63 9.17
C PHE A 339 -5.20 -3.52 7.65
N LEU A 340 -4.20 -3.87 6.84
CA LEU A 340 -4.36 -3.97 5.38
C LEU A 340 -5.50 -4.94 5.00
N ASN A 341 -5.58 -6.08 5.69
CA ASN A 341 -6.64 -7.06 5.47
C ASN A 341 -8.04 -6.49 5.72
N ARG A 342 -8.21 -5.68 6.77
CA ARG A 342 -9.47 -4.99 7.05
C ARG A 342 -9.74 -3.90 6.01
N LEU A 343 -8.72 -3.10 5.71
CA LEU A 343 -8.79 -1.96 4.81
C LEU A 343 -9.22 -2.37 3.40
N CYS A 344 -8.67 -3.45 2.86
CA CYS A 344 -8.95 -3.93 1.51
C CYS A 344 -10.01 -5.05 1.45
N GLY A 345 -10.22 -5.78 2.54
CA GLY A 345 -11.06 -6.99 2.56
C GLY A 345 -12.49 -6.76 3.04
N SER A 346 -12.77 -5.67 3.74
CA SER A 346 -14.07 -5.41 4.37
C SER A 346 -14.83 -4.30 3.64
N ALA A 347 -16.16 -4.43 3.57
CA ALA A 347 -17.03 -3.42 2.99
C ALA A 347 -17.13 -2.19 3.91
N ILE A 348 -17.20 -2.43 5.21
CA ILE A 348 -17.22 -1.43 6.29
C ILE A 348 -15.98 -1.69 7.16
N ILE A 349 -15.42 -0.63 7.72
CA ILE A 349 -14.34 -0.73 8.69
C ILE A 349 -14.92 -0.17 9.98
N ASP A 350 -14.99 -0.99 11.02
CA ASP A 350 -15.36 -0.53 12.34
C ASP A 350 -14.09 0.07 12.97
N SER A 351 -13.83 1.34 12.70
CA SER A 351 -12.70 2.07 13.27
C SER A 351 -13.25 3.11 14.23
N HIS A 352 -13.27 2.78 15.53
CA HIS A 352 -13.58 3.76 16.58
C HIS A 352 -12.56 4.91 16.58
N GLY A 353 -12.79 5.94 15.76
CA GLY A 353 -11.89 7.09 15.60
C GLY A 353 -12.22 8.01 14.41
N PRO A 354 -11.45 9.10 14.19
CA PRO A 354 -11.70 10.11 13.15
C PRO A 354 -11.69 9.57 11.70
N LEU A 355 -11.15 8.37 11.51
CA LEU A 355 -11.03 7.70 10.23
C LEU A 355 -12.38 7.18 9.70
N ASP A 356 -13.33 6.83 10.58
CA ASP A 356 -14.66 6.33 10.19
C ASP A 356 -15.42 7.32 9.30
N ILE A 357 -15.31 8.63 9.59
CA ILE A 357 -16.00 9.70 8.86
C ILE A 357 -15.48 9.82 7.42
N ARG A 358 -14.18 9.61 7.19
CA ARG A 358 -13.55 9.73 5.86
C ARG A 358 -13.65 8.45 5.03
N LEU A 359 -13.68 7.28 5.68
CA LEU A 359 -13.70 5.97 5.01
C LEU A 359 -15.13 5.48 4.66
N GLY A 360 -16.18 6.15 5.17
CA GLY A 360 -17.59 5.79 5.03
C GLY A 360 -18.38 6.47 3.89
N GLY A 361 -17.76 7.32 3.08
CA GLY A 361 -18.44 8.06 2.00
C GLY A 361 -18.92 7.15 0.86
N SER A 362 -20.24 6.97 0.72
CA SER A 362 -20.87 6.03 -0.24
C SER A 362 -21.06 6.56 -1.67
N THR A 363 -20.58 7.77 -1.98
CA THR A 363 -20.92 8.47 -3.23
C THR A 363 -20.21 7.89 -4.46
N GLY A 364 -19.17 7.07 -4.29
CA GLY A 364 -18.41 6.51 -5.41
C GLY A 364 -17.64 7.56 -6.23
N VAL A 365 -17.65 8.81 -5.78
CA VAL A 365 -16.99 9.98 -6.37
C VAL A 365 -16.34 10.77 -5.24
N TYR A 366 -15.07 11.11 -5.42
CA TYR A 366 -14.26 11.91 -4.50
C TYR A 366 -13.76 13.16 -5.19
N SER A 367 -13.59 14.25 -4.44
CA SER A 367 -12.96 15.45 -4.98
C SER A 367 -11.45 15.24 -5.02
N LYS A 368 -10.76 15.75 -6.04
CA LYS A 368 -9.28 15.77 -6.04
C LYS A 368 -8.72 16.60 -4.89
N GLU A 369 -9.47 17.58 -4.42
CA GLU A 369 -9.19 18.38 -3.23
C GLU A 369 -9.17 17.56 -1.94
N ASP A 370 -9.78 16.37 -1.92
CA ASP A 370 -9.67 15.41 -0.82
C ASP A 370 -8.31 14.67 -0.84
N PHE A 371 -7.59 14.76 -1.96
CA PHE A 371 -6.29 14.13 -2.20
C PHE A 371 -5.22 15.15 -2.65
N PRO A 372 -4.89 16.16 -1.84
CA PRO A 372 -3.91 17.17 -2.23
C PRO A 372 -2.51 16.60 -2.51
N ILE A 373 -2.13 15.50 -1.86
CA ILE A 373 -0.82 14.87 -2.06
C ILE A 373 -0.90 13.86 -3.22
N PHE A 374 -1.67 12.78 -3.08
CA PHE A 374 -1.74 11.69 -4.06
C PHE A 374 -2.73 11.91 -5.20
N GLY A 375 -3.51 12.99 -5.21
CA GLY A 375 -4.53 13.27 -6.22
C GLY A 375 -3.95 13.29 -7.64
N GLY A 376 -2.75 13.85 -7.82
CA GLY A 376 -2.05 13.79 -9.11
C GLY A 376 -1.78 12.35 -9.59
N ARG A 377 -1.33 11.47 -8.70
CA ARG A 377 -1.08 10.04 -9.03
C ARG A 377 -2.38 9.29 -9.31
N MET A 378 -3.45 9.55 -8.55
CA MET A 378 -4.76 8.96 -8.82
C MET A 378 -5.37 9.44 -10.14
N MET A 379 -5.20 10.71 -10.50
CA MET A 379 -5.67 11.24 -11.78
C MET A 379 -4.95 10.61 -12.96
N ILE A 380 -3.63 10.41 -12.87
CA ILE A 380 -2.86 9.66 -13.87
C ILE A 380 -3.46 8.26 -14.02
N LEU A 381 -3.68 7.55 -12.92
CA LEU A 381 -4.26 6.21 -12.93
C LEU A 381 -5.68 6.17 -13.52
N GLN A 382 -6.54 7.13 -13.17
CA GLN A 382 -7.89 7.26 -13.72
C GLN A 382 -7.86 7.56 -15.23
N SER A 383 -6.98 8.47 -15.66
CA SER A 383 -6.83 8.83 -17.07
C SER A 383 -6.38 7.62 -17.89
N PHE A 384 -5.44 6.84 -17.38
CA PHE A 384 -5.00 5.60 -17.99
C PHE A 384 -6.15 4.60 -18.09
N SER A 385 -6.83 4.33 -16.98
CA SER A 385 -8.01 3.44 -16.95
C SER A 385 -9.08 3.86 -17.95
N THR A 386 -9.39 5.15 -18.05
CA THR A 386 -10.42 5.68 -18.96
C THR A 386 -10.04 5.50 -20.43
N ARG A 387 -8.75 5.59 -20.78
CA ARG A 387 -8.27 5.36 -22.15
C ARG A 387 -8.37 3.89 -22.57
N GLN A 388 -8.32 2.96 -21.62
CA GLN A 388 -8.43 1.53 -21.91
C GLN A 388 -9.87 1.15 -22.24
N ARG A 389 -10.07 0.65 -23.46
CA ARG A 389 -11.34 0.10 -23.93
C ARG A 389 -11.42 -1.39 -23.58
N PRO A 390 -12.58 -1.89 -23.08
CA PRO A 390 -12.77 -3.32 -22.93
C PRO A 390 -12.66 -3.97 -24.32
N SER A 391 -11.73 -4.91 -24.46
CA SER A 391 -11.41 -5.53 -25.75
C SER A 391 -12.24 -6.80 -26.00
N LYS A 392 -12.72 -7.43 -24.91
CA LYS A 392 -13.50 -8.67 -24.97
C LYS A 392 -14.94 -8.45 -24.55
N LEU A 393 -15.88 -9.20 -25.13
CA LEU A 393 -17.30 -9.19 -24.73
C LEU A 393 -17.48 -9.47 -23.23
N LEU A 394 -16.68 -10.37 -22.66
CA LEU A 394 -16.70 -10.65 -21.22
C LEU A 394 -16.18 -9.47 -20.38
N GLU A 395 -15.24 -8.68 -20.90
CA GLU A 395 -14.74 -7.46 -20.26
C GLU A 395 -15.82 -6.37 -20.32
N PHE A 396 -16.51 -6.23 -21.45
CA PHE A 396 -17.65 -5.32 -21.59
C PHE A 396 -18.80 -5.69 -20.63
N TRP A 397 -19.09 -6.99 -20.48
CA TRP A 397 -20.08 -7.48 -19.52
C TRP A 397 -19.71 -7.18 -18.05
N ARG A 398 -18.42 -7.05 -17.76
CA ARG A 398 -17.88 -6.73 -16.42
C ARG A 398 -17.60 -5.24 -16.22
N ASP A 399 -17.66 -4.42 -17.27
CA ASP A 399 -17.37 -2.99 -17.21
C ASP A 399 -18.53 -2.23 -16.55
N ARG A 400 -18.32 -1.78 -15.31
CA ARG A 400 -19.29 -0.98 -14.53
C ARG A 400 -18.99 0.53 -14.60
N ARG A 401 -18.01 0.96 -15.38
CA ARG A 401 -17.58 2.38 -15.44
C ARG A 401 -18.57 3.27 -16.18
N ASN A 402 -19.40 2.70 -17.06
CA ASN A 402 -20.45 3.42 -17.77
C ASN A 402 -21.82 2.73 -17.54
N PRO A 403 -22.61 3.20 -16.54
CA PRO A 403 -23.88 2.57 -16.22
C PRO A 403 -24.89 2.66 -17.38
N LEU A 404 -24.83 3.72 -18.19
CA LEU A 404 -25.72 3.89 -19.36
C LEU A 404 -25.40 2.88 -20.46
N ALA A 405 -24.12 2.68 -20.79
CA ALA A 405 -23.71 1.66 -21.76
C ALA A 405 -24.07 0.24 -21.29
N PHE A 406 -23.91 -0.03 -20.00
CA PHE A 406 -24.33 -1.28 -19.39
C PHE A 406 -25.84 -1.50 -19.52
N LEU A 407 -26.67 -0.52 -19.15
CA LEU A 407 -28.13 -0.60 -19.27
C LEU A 407 -28.59 -0.74 -20.72
N ASN A 408 -28.02 0.03 -21.65
CA ASN A 408 -28.34 -0.07 -23.07
C ASN A 408 -28.06 -1.47 -23.63
N LEU A 409 -26.93 -2.09 -23.25
CA LEU A 409 -26.63 -3.47 -23.63
C LEU A 409 -27.72 -4.42 -23.13
N TRP A 410 -28.09 -4.33 -21.84
CA TRP A 410 -29.11 -5.22 -21.27
C TRP A 410 -30.48 -5.02 -21.88
N SER A 411 -30.87 -3.79 -22.20
CA SER A 411 -32.09 -3.50 -22.94
C SER A 411 -32.09 -4.20 -24.30
N VAL A 412 -31.02 -4.06 -25.08
CA VAL A 412 -30.91 -4.69 -26.41
C VAL A 412 -30.95 -6.22 -26.30
N ILE A 413 -30.25 -6.82 -25.34
CA ILE A 413 -30.28 -8.28 -25.13
C ILE A 413 -31.69 -8.74 -24.74
N PHE A 414 -32.33 -8.04 -23.80
CA PHE A 414 -33.67 -8.38 -23.32
C PHE A 414 -34.71 -8.30 -24.44
N PHE A 415 -34.76 -7.18 -25.17
CA PHE A 415 -35.68 -7.02 -26.29
C PHE A 415 -35.36 -7.99 -27.44
N GLY A 416 -34.08 -8.23 -27.74
CA GLY A 416 -33.67 -9.20 -28.75
C GLY A 416 -34.13 -10.62 -28.45
N ILE A 417 -33.99 -11.08 -27.21
CA ILE A 417 -34.46 -12.41 -26.78
C ILE A 417 -35.99 -12.50 -26.92
N ILE A 418 -36.73 -11.48 -26.48
CA ILE A 418 -38.19 -11.45 -26.60
C ILE A 418 -38.61 -11.50 -28.08
N THR A 419 -37.97 -10.73 -28.96
CA THR A 419 -38.28 -10.74 -30.39
C THR A 419 -38.05 -12.12 -31.00
N ILE A 420 -36.92 -12.77 -30.70
CA ILE A 420 -36.63 -14.12 -31.20
C ILE A 420 -37.69 -15.13 -30.75
N LEU A 421 -38.11 -15.07 -29.48
CA LEU A 421 -39.16 -15.94 -28.95
C LEU A 421 -40.52 -15.70 -29.63
N LEU A 422 -40.88 -14.44 -29.86
CA LEU A 422 -42.12 -14.10 -30.57
C LEU A 422 -42.07 -14.55 -32.03
N SER A 423 -40.94 -14.39 -32.72
CA SER A 423 -40.76 -14.88 -34.10
C SER A 423 -40.85 -16.41 -34.18
N ALA A 424 -40.29 -17.12 -33.20
CA ALA A 424 -40.41 -18.58 -33.13
C ALA A 424 -41.88 -19.03 -32.93
N LEU A 425 -42.63 -18.31 -32.08
CA LEU A 425 -44.05 -18.60 -31.86
C LEU A 425 -44.89 -18.31 -33.12
N GLN A 426 -44.62 -17.19 -33.79
CA GLN A 426 -45.27 -16.83 -35.06
C GLN A 426 -44.99 -17.87 -36.15
N LEU A 427 -43.75 -18.36 -36.24
CA LEU A 427 -43.39 -19.42 -37.16
C LEU A 427 -44.18 -20.71 -36.87
N LEU A 428 -44.30 -21.08 -35.60
CA LEU A 428 -45.06 -22.27 -35.19
C LEU A 428 -46.55 -22.15 -35.55
N VAL A 429 -47.15 -20.99 -35.29
CA VAL A 429 -48.54 -20.71 -35.72
C VAL A 429 -48.67 -20.76 -37.24
N GLY A 430 -47.71 -20.19 -37.99
CA GLY A 430 -47.69 -20.23 -39.45
C GLY A 430 -47.61 -21.65 -40.01
N VAL A 431 -46.79 -22.53 -39.40
CA VAL A 431 -46.72 -23.95 -39.78
C VAL A 431 -48.04 -24.67 -39.54
N ILE A 432 -48.69 -24.43 -38.39
CA ILE A 432 -50.01 -25.00 -38.09
C ILE A 432 -51.04 -24.56 -39.13
N GLN A 433 -51.08 -23.26 -39.45
CA GLN A 433 -52.00 -22.72 -40.45
C GLN A 433 -51.78 -23.33 -41.84
N LEU A 434 -50.53 -23.54 -42.24
CA LEU A 434 -50.18 -24.17 -43.52
C LEU A 434 -50.66 -25.62 -43.59
N VAL A 435 -50.47 -26.40 -42.52
CA VAL A 435 -50.93 -27.79 -42.44
C VAL A 435 -52.45 -27.85 -42.56
N VAL A 436 -53.17 -27.02 -41.81
CA VAL A 436 -54.64 -26.95 -41.86
C VAL A 436 -55.15 -26.56 -43.26
N ALA A 437 -54.51 -25.58 -43.91
CA ALA A 437 -54.87 -25.17 -45.28
C ALA A 437 -54.61 -26.28 -46.32
N TYR A 438 -53.52 -27.02 -46.17
CA TYR A 438 -53.20 -28.15 -47.05
C TYR A 438 -54.27 -29.26 -46.94
N GLU A 439 -54.72 -29.57 -45.72
CA GLU A 439 -55.82 -30.53 -45.52
C GLU A 439 -57.11 -30.07 -46.21
N GLN A 440 -57.48 -28.79 -46.10
CA GLN A 440 -58.67 -28.23 -46.75
C GLN A 440 -58.61 -28.33 -48.28
N LEU A 441 -57.44 -28.08 -48.89
CA LEU A 441 -57.25 -28.21 -50.34
C LEU A 441 -57.38 -29.67 -50.81
N SER A 442 -56.83 -30.62 -50.04
CA SER A 442 -56.94 -32.05 -50.35
C SER A 442 -58.40 -32.55 -50.32
N GLN A 443 -59.22 -32.01 -49.41
CA GLN A 443 -60.64 -32.29 -49.34
C GLN A 443 -61.42 -31.62 -50.49
N GLY A 444 -61.03 -30.40 -50.88
CA GLY A 444 -61.65 -29.67 -52.00
C GLY A 444 -61.45 -30.33 -53.37
N GLN A 445 -60.28 -30.93 -53.64
CA GLN A 445 -60.04 -31.66 -54.90
C GLN A 445 -60.88 -32.94 -55.03
N SER A 446 -61.37 -33.51 -53.93
CA SER A 446 -62.23 -34.70 -53.94
C SER A 446 -63.68 -34.41 -54.37
N GLN A 447 -64.06 -33.14 -54.55
CA GLN A 447 -65.41 -32.71 -54.93
C GLN A 447 -65.50 -32.12 -56.36
N SER A 448 -64.56 -32.44 -57.24
CA SER A 448 -64.66 -32.12 -58.67
C SER A 448 -65.86 -32.87 -59.32
N PRO A 449 -66.91 -32.17 -59.79
CA PRO A 449 -68.06 -32.82 -60.43
C PRO A 449 -67.66 -33.35 -61.80
N SER A 450 -68.02 -34.61 -62.06
CA SER A 450 -67.88 -35.27 -63.37
C SER A 450 -68.59 -34.45 -64.46
N PRO A 451 -67.99 -34.24 -65.65
CA PRO A 451 -68.67 -33.56 -66.75
C PRO A 451 -69.83 -34.43 -67.24
N SER A 452 -71.05 -33.92 -67.10
CA SER A 452 -72.25 -34.56 -67.63
C SER A 452 -72.25 -34.46 -69.17
N HIS A 453 -72.06 -35.60 -69.84
CA HIS A 453 -72.54 -35.79 -71.21
C HIS A 453 -74.06 -35.94 -71.19
N GLY A 454 -74.75 -35.18 -72.05
CA GLY A 454 -76.20 -35.27 -72.27
C GLY A 454 -76.77 -33.97 -72.80
#